data_AF-A0A936GIC5-F1
#
_entry.id   AF-A0A936GIC5-F1
#
_cell.length_a   1.000
_cell.length_b   1.000
_cell.length_c   1.000
_cell.angle_alpha   90.00
_cell.angle_beta   90.00
_cell.angle_gamma   90.00
#
_symmetry.space_group_name_H-M   'P 1'
#
loop_
_entity.id
_entity.type
_entity.pdbx_description
1 polymer ?
#
loop_
_entity_poly.entity_id
_entity_poly.type
_entity_poly.pdbx_seq_one_letter_code
_entity_poly.pdbx_strand_id
1 'polypeptide(L)' 'MTNQFYLNQKVRVKAGSQMIKGAVRDIDKDQRYYLIQTEYGTQLLEPKSNIEPDYDANRFSEGYKAF' A
#
# COMPACT_ATOMS: atom_id res chain seq x y z
N MET A 1 -6.44 -15.86 4.54
CA MET A 1 -5.40 -14.88 4.94
C MET A 1 -6.00 -13.50 4.76
N THR A 2 -6.04 -12.67 5.81
CA THR A 2 -6.67 -11.35 5.75
C THR A 2 -5.59 -10.28 5.63
N ASN A 3 -5.36 -9.72 4.44
CA ASN A 3 -4.40 -8.63 4.26
C ASN A 3 -4.97 -7.35 4.88
N GLN A 4 -4.64 -7.06 6.15
CA GLN A 4 -4.99 -5.79 6.78
C GLN A 4 -3.88 -4.77 6.48
N PHE A 5 -4.25 -3.57 6.04
CA PHE A 5 -3.29 -2.48 5.83
C PHE A 5 -3.31 -1.51 7.01
N TYR A 6 -2.18 -0.85 7.25
CA TYR A 6 -1.98 0.06 8.37
C TYR A 6 -1.67 1.47 7.90
N LEU A 7 -1.93 2.46 8.75
CA LEU A 7 -1.58 3.86 8.48
C LEU A 7 -0.08 3.99 8.17
N ASN A 8 0.24 4.85 7.20
CA ASN A 8 1.57 5.09 6.63
C ASN A 8 2.25 3.87 5.98
N GLN A 9 1.56 2.73 5.85
CA GLN A 9 2.09 1.59 5.12
C GLN A 9 2.25 1.93 3.64
N LYS A 10 3.42 1.59 3.08
CA LYS A 10 3.67 1.68 1.64
C LYS A 10 2.89 0.59 0.91
N VAL A 11 2.10 1.00 -0.06
CA VAL A 11 1.21 0.15 -0.85
C VAL A 11 1.28 0.52 -2.32
N ARG A 12 0.78 -0.36 -3.16
CA ARG A 12 0.51 -0.12 -4.58
C ARG A 12 -0.98 -0.20 -4.78
N VAL A 13 -1.53 0.72 -5.56
CA VAL A 13 -2.96 0.78 -5.84
C VAL A 13 -3.21 0.57 -7.33
N LYS A 14 -4.20 -0.25 -7.65
CA LYS A 14 -4.58 -0.58 -9.01
C LYS A 14 -5.43 0.53 -9.61
N ALA A 15 -4.82 1.35 -10.47
CA ALA A 15 -5.49 2.39 -11.23
C ALA A 15 -5.57 1.96 -12.71
N GLY A 16 -6.69 1.34 -13.09
CA GLY A 16 -6.86 0.76 -14.42
C GLY A 16 -5.89 -0.40 -14.67
N SER A 17 -5.04 -0.25 -15.69
CA SER A 17 -4.00 -1.25 -16.05
C SER A 17 -2.65 -1.02 -15.36
N GLN A 18 -2.53 0.01 -14.52
CA GLN A 18 -1.28 0.39 -13.86
C GLN A 18 -1.38 0.22 -12.35
N MET A 19 -0.24 -0.10 -11.74
CA MET A 19 -0.07 -0.08 -10.29
C MET A 19 0.69 1.19 -9.90
N ILE A 20 0.06 2.03 -9.09
CA ILE A 20 0.63 3.31 -8.63
C ILE A 20 1.12 3.15 -7.20
N LYS A 21 2.33 3.60 -6.89
CA LYS A 21 2.85 3.56 -5.51
C LYS A 21 2.23 4.65 -4.66
N GLY A 22 2.01 4.35 -3.39
CA GLY A 22 1.50 5.30 -2.41
C GLY A 22 1.65 4.83 -0.97
N ALA A 23 1.08 5.60 -0.06
CA ALA A 23 1.03 5.29 1.37
C ALA A 23 -0.40 5.47 1.91
N VAL A 24 -0.82 4.57 2.78
CA VAL A 24 -2.11 4.67 3.48
C VAL A 24 -2.10 5.91 4.38
N ARG A 25 -3.08 6.79 4.23
CA ARG A 25 -3.26 8.01 5.04
C ARG A 25 -4.46 7.93 5.96
N ASP A 26 -5.49 7.21 5.55
CA ASP A 26 -6.69 7.01 6.35
C ASP A 26 -7.31 5.64 6.05
N ILE A 27 -8.09 5.12 6.98
CA ILE A 27 -8.75 3.82 6.92
C ILE A 27 -10.18 4.01 7.40
N ASP A 28 -11.14 3.64 6.56
CA ASP A 28 -12.55 3.66 6.96
C ASP A 28 -12.80 2.71 8.15
N LYS A 29 -13.81 3.02 8.98
CA LYS A 29 -14.13 2.24 10.20
C LYS A 29 -14.35 0.76 9.93
N ASP A 30 -14.92 0.44 8.76
CA ASP A 30 -15.20 -0.94 8.34
C ASP A 30 -14.00 -1.60 7.63
N GLN A 31 -12.87 -0.90 7.49
CA GLN A 31 -11.66 -1.36 6.80
C GLN A 31 -11.90 -1.83 5.35
N ARG A 32 -12.96 -1.29 4.71
CA ARG A 32 -13.34 -1.60 3.33
C ARG A 32 -12.62 -0.71 2.32
N TYR A 33 -12.42 0.56 2.69
CA TYR A 33 -11.79 1.58 1.87
C TYR A 33 -10.61 2.21 2.61
N TYR A 34 -9.60 2.58 1.85
CA TYR A 34 -8.38 3.20 2.36
C TYR A 34 -8.09 4.44 1.53
N LEU A 35 -7.72 5.52 2.21
CA LEU A 35 -7.23 6.72 1.56
C LEU A 35 -5.72 6.53 1.32
N ILE A 36 -5.31 6.52 0.06
CA ILE A 36 -3.91 6.36 -0.35
C ILE A 36 -3.40 7.69 -0.89
N GLN A 37 -2.30 8.19 -0.35
CA GLN A 37 -1.56 9.27 -0.99
C GLN A 37 -0.53 8.65 -1.94
N THR A 38 -0.66 8.90 -3.24
CA THR A 38 0.27 8.42 -4.26
C THR A 38 1.61 9.15 -4.18
N GLU A 39 2.63 8.58 -4.83
CA GLU A 39 3.94 9.21 -4.97
C GLU A 39 3.91 10.56 -5.69
N TYR A 40 2.87 10.80 -6.50
CA TYR A 40 2.65 12.07 -7.21
C TYR A 40 1.93 13.13 -6.35
N GLY A 41 1.62 12.82 -5.08
CA GLY A 41 0.93 13.72 -4.16
C GLY A 41 -0.60 13.69 -4.24
N THR A 42 -1.18 12.94 -5.18
CA THR A 42 -2.63 12.76 -5.32
C THR A 42 -3.18 11.86 -4.22
N GLN A 43 -4.37 12.15 -3.71
CA GLN A 43 -5.08 11.27 -2.77
C GLN A 43 -6.16 10.46 -3.50
N LEU A 44 -6.18 9.14 -3.28
CA LEU A 44 -7.11 8.20 -3.89
C LEU A 44 -7.83 7.41 -2.81
N LEU A 45 -9.17 7.38 -2.86
CA LEU A 45 -9.97 6.53 -1.99
C LEU A 45 -10.28 5.21 -2.70
N GLU A 46 -9.68 4.12 -2.25
CA GLU A 46 -9.68 2.85 -2.98
C GLU A 46 -10.13 1.70 -2.09
N PRO A 47 -10.92 0.74 -2.62
CA PRO A 47 -11.31 -0.44 -1.88
C PRO A 47 -10.09 -1.31 -1.61
N LYS A 48 -10.12 -2.03 -0.49
CA LYS A 48 -9.08 -2.99 -0.08
C LYS A 48 -8.63 -3.94 -1.20
N SER A 49 -9.55 -4.36 -2.06
CA SER A 49 -9.28 -5.29 -3.17
C SER A 49 -8.39 -4.69 -4.26
N ASN A 50 -8.32 -3.36 -4.38
CA ASN A 50 -7.49 -2.66 -5.35
C ASN A 50 -6.10 -2.32 -4.78
N ILE A 51 -5.85 -2.64 -3.51
CA ILE A 51 -4.63 -2.26 -2.81
C ILE A 51 -3.82 -3.51 -2.55
N GLU A 52 -2.54 -3.43 -2.91
CA GLU A 52 -1.56 -4.46 -2.65
C GLU A 52 -0.44 -3.86 -1.80
N PRO A 53 0.15 -4.60 -0.86
CA PRO A 53 1.33 -4.11 -0.16
C PRO A 53 2.49 -3.98 -1.16
N ASP A 54 3.30 -2.93 -1.01
CA ASP A 54 4.49 -2.76 -1.83
C ASP A 54 5.61 -3.66 -1.28
N TYR A 55 5.63 -4.92 -1.73
CA TYR A 55 6.62 -5.91 -1.30
C TYR A 55 8.06 -5.53 -1.73
N ASP A 56 8.21 -4.69 -2.76
CA ASP A 56 9.52 -4.21 -3.20
C ASP A 56 10.09 -3.12 -2.26
N ALA A 57 9.23 -2.40 -1.53
CA ALA A 57 9.64 -1.40 -0.55
C ALA A 57 10.20 -2.00 0.75
N ASN A 58 9.99 -3.30 0.98
CA ASN A 58 10.49 -4.04 2.14
C ASN A 58 11.76 -4.87 1.83
N ARG A 59 12.36 -4.74 0.65
CA ARG A 59 13.60 -5.44 0.28
C ARG A 59 14.87 -4.80 0.89
N PHE A 60 14.77 -4.24 2.10
CA PHE A 60 15.91 -3.67 2.85
C PHE A 60 16.42 -4.59 3.97
N SER A 61 15.99 -5.85 4.04
CA SER A 61 16.48 -6.80 5.06
C SER A 61 16.92 -8.17 4.54
N GLU A 62 17.11 -8.36 3.23
CA GLU A 62 17.82 -9.54 2.69
C GLU A 62 19.28 -9.23 2.30
N GLY A 63 19.90 -8.30 3.04
CA GLY A 63 21.33 -7.98 2.94
C GLY A 63 22.19 -8.62 4.03
N TYR A 64 21.63 -9.39 4.97
CA TYR A 64 22.42 -10.06 6.00
C TYR A 64 22.74 -11.49 5.57
N LYS A 65 23.77 -11.62 4.74
CA LYS A 65 24.45 -12.90 4.50
C LYS A 65 25.22 -13.22 5.78
N ALA A 66 24.85 -14.32 6.43
CA ALA A 66 25.60 -14.85 7.56
C ALA A 66 27.09 -15.01 7.19
N PHE A 67 27.96 -14.57 8.10
CA PHE A 67 29.37 -14.95 8.17
C PHE A 67 29.62 -15.59 9.53
#